data_AF-A0A5B8UGW8-F1
#
_entry.id   AF-A0A5B8UGW8-F1
#
_cell.length_a   1.000
_cell.length_b   1.000
_cell.length_c   1.000
_cell.angle_alpha   90.00
_cell.angle_beta   90.00
_cell.angle_gamma   90.00
#
_symmetry.space_group_name_H-M   'P 1'
#
loop_
_entity.id
_entity.type
_entity.pdbx_description
1 polymer ?
#
loop_
_entity_poly.entity_id
_entity_poly.type
_entity_poly.pdbx_seq_one_letter_code
_entity_poly.pdbx_strand_id
1 'polypeptide(L)'
;MIAASFSDIRKKIQQNIDLSKDSILVSVAWFTSKDLLGKLIDRIEYGCKVEIIISDHHENQRLSFTQFIEKGGQIHILQTRSGKFLHDKFALFDNTKLIAGSYNWTNSAEFFNHEFIIQSDEPQLTKQFSIRFENLRKIVTNYDKQKLMVSDNLTAETKEEEFLRLENELHDELIQSIDLTLKAGAKVDKHIILNQIYRYGAIGAANRLIKEGTEKLHSGFIKLYDVNRLDLTIESIILKEKYRILFSHDILEKAQQRLDKLKT
;
A
#
# COMPACT_ATOMS: atom_id res chain seq x y z
N MET A 1 15.70 -19.80 -7.16
CA MET A 1 16.06 -18.50 -7.75
C MET A 1 16.45 -17.53 -6.64
N ILE A 2 17.57 -16.81 -6.82
CA ILE A 2 17.95 -15.64 -6.02
C ILE A 2 18.09 -14.46 -6.98
N ALA A 3 17.44 -13.33 -6.71
CA ALA A 3 17.45 -12.15 -7.58
C ALA A 3 17.38 -10.84 -6.79
N ALA A 4 18.32 -9.93 -7.03
CA ALA A 4 18.24 -8.55 -6.53
C ALA A 4 17.33 -7.68 -7.42
N SER A 5 16.78 -6.60 -6.87
CA SER A 5 15.98 -5.61 -7.61
C SER A 5 16.10 -4.23 -6.99
N PHE A 6 16.29 -3.23 -7.85
CA PHE A 6 16.56 -1.82 -7.50
C PHE A 6 15.49 -0.86 -8.06
N SER A 7 14.40 -1.41 -8.61
CA SER A 7 13.28 -0.70 -9.24
C SER A 7 12.02 -1.57 -9.16
N ASP A 8 10.84 -0.97 -9.36
CA ASP A 8 9.54 -1.64 -9.28
C ASP A 8 9.37 -2.47 -7.99
N ILE A 9 9.88 -1.98 -6.85
CA ILE A 9 10.00 -2.78 -5.63
C ILE A 9 8.62 -3.04 -5.03
N ARG A 10 7.78 -2.01 -4.86
CA ARG A 10 6.38 -2.16 -4.47
C ARG A 10 5.65 -3.15 -5.37
N LYS A 11 5.79 -3.04 -6.70
CA LYS A 11 5.15 -3.94 -7.67
C LYS A 11 5.57 -5.41 -7.48
N LYS A 12 6.84 -5.69 -7.19
CA LYS A 12 7.33 -7.06 -6.90
C LYS A 12 6.78 -7.61 -5.58
N ILE A 13 6.68 -6.77 -4.55
CA ILE A 13 6.03 -7.13 -3.28
C ILE A 13 4.54 -7.44 -3.52
N GLN A 14 3.84 -6.56 -4.24
CA GLN A 14 2.43 -6.73 -4.62
C GLN A 14 2.16 -8.05 -5.35
N GLN A 15 3.02 -8.42 -6.31
CA GLN A 15 2.92 -9.69 -7.03
C GLN A 15 3.09 -10.92 -6.12
N ASN A 16 3.98 -10.87 -5.12
CA ASN A 16 4.14 -11.99 -4.19
C ASN A 16 2.98 -12.06 -3.18
N ILE A 17 2.41 -10.93 -2.76
CA ILE A 17 1.14 -10.89 -1.99
C ILE A 17 0.02 -11.57 -2.81
N ASP A 18 -0.18 -11.16 -4.07
CA ASP A 18 -1.27 -11.67 -4.92
C ASP A 18 -1.19 -13.19 -5.18
N LEU A 19 0.03 -13.73 -5.28
CA LEU A 19 0.27 -15.14 -5.53
C LEU A 19 0.18 -16.03 -4.27
N SER A 20 0.15 -15.44 -3.06
CA SER A 20 0.19 -16.21 -1.80
C SER A 20 -1.14 -16.85 -1.45
N LYS A 21 -1.08 -18.09 -0.95
CA LYS A 21 -2.26 -18.92 -0.69
C LYS A 21 -2.46 -19.28 0.78
N ASP A 22 -1.37 -19.58 1.49
CA ASP A 22 -1.39 -20.19 2.81
C ASP A 22 -1.01 -19.19 3.90
N SER A 23 0.09 -18.43 3.71
CA SER A 23 0.57 -17.50 4.73
C SER A 23 1.41 -16.34 4.17
N ILE A 24 1.28 -15.15 4.77
CA ILE A 24 2.21 -14.03 4.59
C ILE A 24 2.67 -13.56 5.96
N LEU A 25 3.99 -13.52 6.18
CA LEU A 25 4.62 -13.02 7.41
C LEU A 25 5.46 -11.79 7.08
N VAL A 26 5.10 -10.61 7.60
CA VAL A 26 5.77 -9.32 7.28
C VAL A 26 6.48 -8.78 8.52
N SER A 27 7.79 -8.53 8.43
CA SER A 27 8.58 -7.89 9.50
C SER A 27 9.29 -6.67 8.93
N VAL A 28 8.77 -5.48 9.25
CA VAL A 28 9.25 -4.20 8.70
C VAL A 28 9.35 -3.16 9.80
N ALA A 29 10.38 -2.31 9.79
CA ALA A 29 10.50 -1.25 10.78
C ALA A 29 9.29 -0.30 10.70
N TRP A 30 8.96 0.17 9.50
CA TRP A 30 7.86 1.09 9.23
C TRP A 30 6.94 0.59 8.11
N PHE A 31 5.64 0.79 8.28
CA PHE A 31 4.58 0.42 7.34
C PHE A 31 3.52 1.53 7.32
N THR A 32 3.49 2.33 6.25
CA THR A 32 2.51 3.41 6.02
C THR A 32 1.69 3.23 4.73
N SER A 33 2.05 2.27 3.86
CA SER A 33 1.42 2.09 2.55
C SER A 33 0.02 1.46 2.63
N LYS A 34 -1.03 2.29 2.45
CA LYS A 34 -2.44 1.87 2.35
C LYS A 34 -2.67 0.80 1.25
N ASP A 35 -2.01 0.93 0.10
CA ASP A 35 -2.15 0.00 -1.04
C ASP A 35 -1.59 -1.39 -0.73
N LEU A 36 -0.44 -1.48 -0.04
CA LEU A 36 0.09 -2.77 0.43
C LEU A 36 -0.80 -3.41 1.50
N LEU A 37 -1.29 -2.62 2.46
CA LEU A 37 -2.22 -3.12 3.49
C LEU A 37 -3.51 -3.65 2.88
N GLY A 38 -4.12 -2.92 1.93
CA GLY A 38 -5.33 -3.36 1.24
C GLY A 38 -5.22 -4.73 0.58
N LYS A 39 -4.06 -5.01 -0.05
CA LYS A 39 -3.79 -6.33 -0.66
C LYS A 39 -3.60 -7.43 0.37
N LEU A 40 -3.00 -7.12 1.52
CA LEU A 40 -2.94 -8.08 2.63
C LEU A 40 -4.35 -8.43 3.12
N ILE A 41 -5.25 -7.45 3.22
CA ILE A 41 -6.65 -7.68 3.59
C ILE A 41 -7.38 -8.53 2.54
N ASP A 42 -7.15 -8.29 1.24
CA ASP A 42 -7.67 -9.16 0.18
C ASP A 42 -7.23 -10.62 0.40
N ARG A 43 -5.95 -10.86 0.67
CA ARG A 43 -5.44 -12.23 0.88
C ARG A 43 -6.05 -12.89 2.12
N ILE A 44 -6.31 -12.14 3.19
CA ILE A 44 -7.04 -12.65 4.37
C ILE A 44 -8.46 -13.08 3.99
N GLU A 45 -9.19 -12.27 3.21
CA GLU A 45 -10.54 -12.62 2.74
C GLU A 45 -10.55 -13.83 1.80
N TYR A 46 -9.44 -14.11 1.10
CA TYR A 46 -9.22 -15.35 0.34
C TYR A 46 -8.65 -16.52 1.18
N GLY A 47 -8.63 -16.41 2.51
CA GLY A 47 -8.25 -17.48 3.46
C GLY A 47 -6.76 -17.59 3.81
N CYS A 48 -5.91 -16.70 3.29
CA CYS A 48 -4.48 -16.68 3.61
C CYS A 48 -4.26 -16.10 5.02
N LYS A 49 -3.41 -16.75 5.83
CA LYS A 49 -3.05 -16.20 7.16
C LYS A 49 -2.07 -15.05 6.98
N VAL A 50 -2.34 -13.87 7.54
CA VAL A 50 -1.42 -12.73 7.43
C VAL A 50 -1.06 -12.19 8.80
N GLU A 51 0.24 -12.06 9.04
CA GLU A 51 0.79 -11.56 10.28
C GLU A 51 1.86 -10.50 10.04
N ILE A 52 1.81 -9.42 10.81
CA ILE A 52 2.67 -8.24 10.66
C ILE A 52 3.40 -7.99 11.99
N ILE A 53 4.71 -7.77 11.94
CA ILE A 53 5.51 -7.23 13.05
C ILE A 53 6.10 -5.89 12.62
N ILE A 54 5.80 -4.85 13.38
CA ILE A 54 6.28 -3.47 13.18
C ILE A 54 7.03 -2.93 14.39
N SER A 55 7.85 -1.89 14.21
CA SER A 55 8.49 -1.19 15.35
C SER A 55 7.51 -0.30 16.12
N ASP A 56 7.72 -0.16 17.42
CA ASP A 56 7.09 0.87 18.25
C ASP A 56 7.72 2.24 17.91
N HIS A 57 7.13 2.93 16.93
CA HIS A 57 7.62 4.16 16.33
C HIS A 57 6.47 5.00 15.75
N HIS A 58 6.60 6.33 15.78
CA HIS A 58 5.53 7.28 15.37
C HIS A 58 5.09 7.09 13.91
N GLU A 59 6.01 6.73 13.00
CA GLU A 59 5.68 6.43 11.59
C GLU A 59 4.55 5.39 11.46
N ASN A 60 4.51 4.36 12.32
CA ASN A 60 3.48 3.33 12.27
C ASN A 60 2.11 3.77 12.80
N GLN A 61 2.00 4.97 13.38
CA GLN A 61 0.73 5.59 13.77
C GLN A 61 0.01 6.23 12.59
N ARG A 62 0.71 6.42 11.45
CA ARG A 62 0.20 7.08 10.23
C ARG A 62 -0.72 6.17 9.39
N LEU A 63 -0.79 4.88 9.72
CA LEU A 63 -1.64 3.88 9.06
C LEU A 63 -2.52 3.16 10.09
N SER A 64 -3.83 3.10 9.84
CA SER A 64 -4.75 2.34 10.68
C SER A 64 -4.79 0.88 10.26
N PHE A 65 -4.59 -0.02 11.22
CA PHE A 65 -4.72 -1.47 11.04
C PHE A 65 -6.08 -2.01 11.48
N THR A 66 -7.06 -1.17 11.84
CA THR A 66 -8.37 -1.60 12.37
C THR A 66 -9.07 -2.59 11.42
N GLN A 67 -9.24 -2.24 10.15
CA GLN A 67 -9.89 -3.12 9.16
C GLN A 67 -9.12 -4.43 8.94
N PHE A 68 -7.78 -4.38 9.02
CA PHE A 68 -6.93 -5.56 8.89
C PHE A 68 -7.14 -6.54 10.07
N ILE A 69 -7.24 -6.02 11.30
CA ILE A 69 -7.54 -6.79 12.51
C ILE A 69 -8.97 -7.36 12.46
N GLU A 70 -9.96 -6.54 12.09
CA GLU A 70 -11.37 -6.95 11.95
C GLU A 70 -11.57 -8.11 10.97
N LYS A 71 -10.71 -8.21 9.95
CA LYS A 71 -10.75 -9.28 8.94
C LYS A 71 -9.99 -10.55 9.37
N GLY A 72 -9.29 -10.53 10.51
CA GLY A 72 -8.55 -11.67 11.05
C GLY A 72 -7.04 -11.61 10.85
N GLY A 73 -6.50 -10.50 10.36
CA GLY A 73 -5.06 -10.25 10.31
C GLY A 73 -4.48 -10.02 11.70
N GLN A 74 -3.27 -10.51 11.96
CA GLN A 74 -2.59 -10.32 13.25
C GLN A 74 -1.50 -9.26 13.12
N ILE A 75 -1.43 -8.32 14.06
CA ILE A 75 -0.37 -7.32 14.10
C ILE A 75 0.26 -7.25 15.48
N HIS A 76 1.58 -7.14 15.48
CA HIS A 76 2.45 -7.17 16.65
C HIS A 76 3.36 -5.94 16.61
N ILE A 77 3.44 -5.21 17.72
CA ILE A 77 4.29 -4.01 17.83
C ILE A 77 5.48 -4.36 18.72
N LEU A 78 6.69 -4.40 18.14
CA LEU A 78 7.92 -4.67 18.89
C LEU A 78 8.38 -3.39 19.60
N GLN A 79 8.24 -3.37 20.93
CA GLN A 79 8.63 -2.24 21.76
C GLN A 79 10.15 -1.98 21.71
N THR A 80 10.50 -0.78 21.26
CA THR A 80 11.88 -0.24 21.24
C THR A 80 12.46 -0.12 22.66
N ARG A 81 11.60 -0.05 23.69
CA ARG A 81 11.96 -0.05 25.13
C ARG A 81 12.73 -1.30 25.59
N SER A 82 12.74 -2.38 24.78
CA SER A 82 13.62 -3.54 24.97
C SER A 82 15.11 -3.25 24.71
N GLY A 83 15.47 -2.02 24.33
CA GLY A 83 16.82 -1.60 23.96
C GLY A 83 17.24 -2.02 22.55
N LYS A 84 16.35 -2.69 21.79
CA LYS A 84 16.59 -3.15 20.42
C LYS A 84 15.46 -2.70 19.51
N PHE A 85 15.80 -1.86 18.53
CA PHE A 85 14.87 -1.40 17.51
C PHE A 85 14.67 -2.49 16.43
N LEU A 86 13.42 -2.68 15.97
CA LEU A 86 13.15 -3.54 14.82
C LEU A 86 13.55 -2.82 13.53
N HIS A 87 14.77 -3.07 13.05
CA HIS A 87 15.25 -2.49 11.78
C HIS A 87 14.97 -3.37 10.56
N ASP A 88 14.23 -4.47 10.71
CA ASP A 88 13.97 -5.42 9.62
C ASP A 88 13.22 -4.77 8.45
N LYS A 89 13.39 -5.33 7.26
CA LYS A 89 12.52 -5.15 6.10
C LYS A 89 12.47 -6.46 5.32
N PHE A 90 11.64 -7.40 5.76
CA PHE A 90 11.42 -8.65 5.05
C PHE A 90 9.97 -9.11 5.08
N ALA A 91 9.60 -9.93 4.11
CA ALA A 91 8.37 -10.69 4.13
C ALA A 91 8.58 -12.11 3.60
N LEU A 92 7.90 -13.07 4.22
CA LEU A 92 7.81 -14.45 3.76
C LEU A 92 6.43 -14.70 3.16
N PHE A 93 6.41 -15.43 2.05
CA PHE A 93 5.22 -15.79 1.28
C PHE A 93 5.17 -17.31 1.21
N ASP A 94 4.08 -17.89 1.72
CA ASP A 94 3.82 -19.34 1.87
C ASP A 94 4.98 -20.14 2.48
N ASN A 95 5.82 -19.51 3.31
CA ASN A 95 7.11 -20.02 3.82
C ASN A 95 8.10 -20.55 2.76
N THR A 96 7.81 -20.33 1.47
CA THR A 96 8.60 -20.83 0.32
C THR A 96 9.30 -19.72 -0.45
N LYS A 97 8.92 -18.46 -0.26
CA LYS A 97 9.63 -17.30 -0.80
C LYS A 97 9.90 -16.26 0.27
N LEU A 98 11.07 -15.64 0.19
CA LEU A 98 11.51 -14.51 0.98
C LEU A 98 11.69 -13.30 0.06
N ILE A 99 11.24 -12.14 0.52
CA ILE A 99 11.73 -10.83 0.06
C ILE A 99 12.39 -10.16 1.26
N ALA A 100 13.64 -9.69 1.13
CA ALA A 100 14.34 -8.94 2.17
C ALA A 100 15.18 -7.81 1.56
N GLY A 101 15.38 -6.69 2.25
CA GLY A 101 16.19 -5.59 1.72
C GLY A 101 16.24 -4.37 2.63
N SER A 102 16.32 -3.18 2.01
CA SER A 102 16.26 -1.88 2.71
C SER A 102 14.84 -1.27 2.74
N TYR A 103 13.98 -1.67 1.81
CA TYR A 103 12.66 -1.10 1.55
C TYR A 103 11.67 -1.26 2.73
N ASN A 104 11.45 -0.19 3.50
CA ASN A 104 10.31 -0.12 4.43
C ASN A 104 8.99 -0.06 3.64
N TRP A 105 7.87 -0.51 4.22
CA TRP A 105 6.58 -0.55 3.49
C TRP A 105 5.87 0.81 3.55
N THR A 106 6.59 1.86 3.15
CA THR A 106 6.14 3.27 3.20
C THR A 106 6.06 3.88 1.80
N ASN A 107 5.60 5.13 1.71
CA ASN A 107 5.59 5.84 0.43
C ASN A 107 6.96 6.44 0.11
N SER A 108 7.68 6.99 1.09
CA SER A 108 9.05 7.50 0.90
C SER A 108 10.02 6.44 0.37
N ALA A 109 9.86 5.18 0.77
CA ALA A 109 10.65 4.07 0.24
C ALA A 109 10.45 3.83 -1.27
N GLU A 110 9.26 4.11 -1.82
CA GLU A 110 8.99 3.95 -3.26
C GLU A 110 9.43 5.18 -4.07
N PHE A 111 9.18 6.40 -3.56
CA PHE A 111 9.25 7.61 -4.37
C PHE A 111 10.47 8.50 -4.09
N PHE A 112 11.11 8.39 -2.91
CA PHE A 112 12.15 9.33 -2.46
C PHE A 112 13.48 8.69 -2.06
N ASN A 113 13.52 7.37 -1.89
CA ASN A 113 14.69 6.63 -1.43
C ASN A 113 15.30 5.78 -2.54
N HIS A 114 16.61 5.56 -2.48
CA HIS A 114 17.27 4.48 -3.22
C HIS A 114 17.21 3.20 -2.41
N GLU A 115 16.21 2.37 -2.69
CA GLU A 115 15.97 1.10 -2.01
C GLU A 115 16.41 -0.11 -2.86
N PHE A 116 16.64 -1.24 -2.20
CA PHE A 116 16.80 -2.54 -2.85
C PHE A 116 16.01 -3.63 -2.14
N ILE A 117 15.68 -4.69 -2.88
CA ILE A 117 15.24 -5.97 -2.34
C ILE A 117 16.01 -7.13 -2.98
N ILE A 118 16.11 -8.24 -2.26
CA ILE A 118 16.51 -9.55 -2.74
C ILE A 118 15.31 -10.47 -2.58
N GLN A 119 14.93 -11.13 -3.67
CA GLN A 119 13.95 -12.22 -3.68
C GLN A 119 14.71 -13.56 -3.66
N SER A 120 14.27 -14.50 -2.84
CA SER A 120 14.85 -15.84 -2.75
C SER A 120 13.77 -16.89 -2.44
N ASP A 121 13.84 -18.03 -3.12
CA ASP A 121 13.05 -19.23 -2.81
C ASP A 121 13.90 -20.32 -2.11
N GLU A 122 15.14 -20.00 -1.73
CA GLU A 122 16.12 -20.96 -1.22
C GLU A 122 15.68 -21.52 0.15
N PRO A 123 15.39 -22.84 0.29
CA PRO A 123 14.73 -23.40 1.47
C PRO A 123 15.48 -23.20 2.79
N GLN A 124 16.82 -23.14 2.76
CA GLN A 124 17.61 -22.86 3.95
C GLN A 124 17.42 -21.41 4.43
N LEU A 125 17.36 -20.46 3.49
CA LEU A 125 17.23 -19.04 3.80
C LEU A 125 15.80 -18.70 4.25
N THR A 126 14.78 -19.23 3.58
CA THR A 126 13.38 -19.04 4.02
C THR A 126 13.18 -19.58 5.43
N LYS A 127 13.68 -20.79 5.73
CA LYS A 127 13.64 -21.39 7.08
C LYS A 127 14.34 -20.54 8.15
N GLN A 128 15.49 -19.94 7.84
CA GLN A 128 16.18 -19.02 8.77
C GLN A 128 15.34 -17.78 9.07
N PHE A 129 14.70 -17.19 8.06
CA PHE A 129 13.81 -16.05 8.25
C PHE A 129 12.50 -16.42 8.95
N SER A 130 11.93 -17.61 8.72
CA SER A 130 10.78 -18.11 9.49
C SER A 130 11.14 -18.24 10.97
N ILE A 131 12.30 -18.82 11.30
CA ILE A 131 12.79 -18.90 12.69
C ILE A 131 13.00 -17.50 13.30
N ARG A 132 13.52 -16.54 12.52
CA ARG A 132 13.64 -15.14 12.95
C ARG A 132 12.27 -14.54 13.28
N PHE A 133 11.28 -14.73 12.40
CA PHE A 133 9.92 -14.24 12.61
C PHE A 133 9.28 -14.83 13.88
N GLU A 134 9.38 -16.15 14.06
CA GLU A 134 8.91 -16.84 15.27
C GLU A 134 9.55 -16.30 16.56
N ASN A 135 10.85 -16.00 16.52
CA ASN A 135 11.55 -15.41 17.66
C ASN A 135 11.07 -13.98 17.96
N LEU A 136 10.82 -13.16 16.94
CA LEU A 136 10.23 -11.82 17.10
C LEU A 136 8.79 -11.89 17.64
N ARG A 137 7.96 -12.80 17.10
CA ARG A 137 6.58 -13.03 17.57
C ARG A 137 6.55 -13.42 19.05
N LYS A 138 7.45 -14.32 19.48
CA LYS A 138 7.63 -14.73 20.89
C LYS A 138 8.08 -13.59 21.79
N ILE A 139 8.82 -12.61 21.27
CA ILE A 139 9.14 -11.41 22.05
C ILE A 139 7.84 -10.62 22.25
N VAL A 140 7.11 -10.24 21.18
CA VAL A 140 5.91 -9.39 21.32
C VAL A 140 4.82 -10.03 22.20
N THR A 141 4.52 -11.33 22.03
CA THR A 141 3.47 -12.01 22.82
C THR A 141 3.74 -12.06 24.33
N ASN A 142 5.00 -11.88 24.76
CA ASN A 142 5.33 -11.74 26.19
C ASN A 142 5.20 -10.29 26.71
N TYR A 143 5.24 -9.29 25.81
CA TYR A 143 5.19 -7.86 26.15
C TYR A 143 3.78 -7.25 26.05
N ASP A 144 2.81 -7.89 25.38
CA ASP A 144 1.39 -7.45 25.32
C ASP A 144 0.71 -7.32 26.71
N LYS A 145 1.38 -7.76 27.78
CA LYS A 145 0.97 -7.53 29.19
C LYS A 145 1.29 -6.13 29.73
N GLN A 146 2.00 -5.26 29.00
CA GLN A 146 2.41 -3.93 29.47
C GLN A 146 2.06 -2.84 28.44
N LYS A 147 0.91 -2.19 28.66
CA LYS A 147 0.31 -1.21 27.73
C LYS A 147 0.76 0.23 28.03
N LEU A 148 1.04 0.98 26.95
CA LEU A 148 0.97 2.45 26.78
C LEU A 148 1.72 3.38 27.75
N MET A 149 2.74 4.09 27.25
CA MET A 149 2.97 5.52 27.53
C MET A 149 3.67 6.24 26.35
N VAL A 150 3.32 7.52 26.17
CA VAL A 150 3.72 8.51 25.13
C VAL A 150 4.64 9.56 25.79
N SER A 151 5.58 10.28 25.16
CA SER A 151 6.02 10.47 23.75
C SER A 151 7.57 10.52 23.65
N ASP A 152 8.17 10.75 22.47
CA ASP A 152 8.87 12.02 22.14
C ASP A 152 9.54 12.03 20.74
N ASN A 153 9.69 13.24 20.19
CA ASN A 153 10.12 13.51 18.82
C ASN A 153 11.66 13.42 18.65
N LEU A 154 12.13 13.13 17.42
CA LEU A 154 13.11 13.97 16.69
C LEU A 154 13.48 13.41 15.30
N THR A 155 13.09 14.16 14.26
CA THR A 155 13.78 14.34 12.97
C THR A 155 14.04 13.13 12.06
N ALA A 156 12.99 12.77 11.29
CA ALA A 156 13.11 12.53 9.84
C ALA A 156 11.83 12.96 9.08
N GLU A 157 11.09 13.94 9.62
CA GLU A 157 9.67 14.19 9.33
C GLU A 157 9.46 15.45 8.47
N THR A 158 9.42 15.31 7.15
CA THR A 158 8.78 16.28 6.24
C THR A 158 8.21 15.60 4.99
N LYS A 159 9.00 14.79 4.29
CA LYS A 159 8.58 14.18 3.00
C LYS A 159 7.44 13.17 3.12
N GLU A 160 7.46 12.27 4.11
CA GLU A 160 6.35 11.32 4.32
C GLU A 160 5.09 12.04 4.79
N GLU A 161 5.20 13.12 5.57
CA GLU A 161 4.07 13.94 6.00
C GLU A 161 3.45 14.73 4.85
N GLU A 162 4.29 15.34 4.00
CA GLU A 162 3.86 16.00 2.78
C GLU A 162 3.20 15.01 1.81
N PHE A 163 3.77 13.81 1.66
CA PHE A 163 3.18 12.76 0.84
C PHE A 163 1.83 12.28 1.42
N LEU A 164 1.72 12.10 2.73
CA LEU A 164 0.48 11.71 3.40
C LEU A 164 -0.58 12.82 3.32
N ARG A 165 -0.18 14.09 3.45
CA ARG A 165 -1.04 15.26 3.22
C ARG A 165 -1.58 15.26 1.80
N LEU A 166 -0.72 15.07 0.80
CA LEU A 166 -1.10 15.01 -0.61
C LEU A 166 -1.98 13.78 -0.93
N GLU A 167 -1.73 12.61 -0.32
CA GLU A 167 -2.61 11.44 -0.47
C GLU A 167 -3.99 11.68 0.17
N ASN A 168 -4.06 12.38 1.30
CA ASN A 168 -5.32 12.72 1.95
C ASN A 168 -6.08 13.82 1.16
N GLU A 169 -5.39 14.84 0.64
CA GLU A 169 -5.99 15.79 -0.32
C GLU A 169 -6.54 15.07 -1.57
N LEU A 170 -5.79 14.11 -2.11
CA LEU A 170 -6.23 13.29 -3.24
C LEU A 170 -7.45 12.44 -2.86
N HIS A 171 -7.48 11.86 -1.65
CA HIS A 171 -8.63 11.12 -1.15
C HIS A 171 -9.87 12.02 -1.14
N ASP A 172 -9.81 13.17 -0.49
CA ASP A 172 -10.94 14.10 -0.39
C ASP A 172 -11.41 14.58 -1.77
N GLU A 173 -10.48 14.86 -2.69
CA GLU A 173 -10.81 15.29 -4.05
C GLU A 173 -11.45 14.17 -4.89
N LEU A 174 -11.02 12.91 -4.74
CA LEU A 174 -11.66 11.75 -5.36
C LEU A 174 -13.04 11.45 -4.78
N ILE A 175 -13.25 11.63 -3.47
CA ILE A 175 -14.58 11.52 -2.86
C ILE A 175 -15.51 12.63 -3.39
N GLN A 176 -15.02 13.87 -3.43
CA GLN A 176 -15.78 15.02 -3.95
C GLN A 176 -16.11 14.86 -5.45
N SER A 177 -15.21 14.29 -6.26
CA SER A 177 -15.46 14.12 -7.69
C SER A 177 -16.58 13.11 -7.96
N ILE A 178 -16.74 12.07 -7.14
CA ILE A 178 -17.87 11.12 -7.22
C ILE A 178 -19.20 11.85 -6.98
N ASP A 179 -19.29 12.69 -5.95
CA ASP A 179 -20.51 13.47 -5.66
C ASP A 179 -20.85 14.48 -6.78
N LEU A 180 -19.83 15.14 -7.34
CA LEU A 180 -20.00 16.03 -8.50
C LEU A 180 -20.40 15.27 -9.77
N THR A 181 -19.92 14.04 -9.94
CA THR A 181 -20.26 13.15 -11.06
C THR A 181 -21.74 12.79 -11.02
N LEU A 182 -22.26 12.42 -9.84
CA LEU A 182 -23.67 12.11 -9.64
C LEU A 182 -24.56 13.34 -9.85
N LYS A 183 -24.14 14.51 -9.38
CA LYS A 183 -24.84 15.80 -9.62
C LYS A 183 -24.86 16.18 -11.11
N ALA A 184 -23.86 15.79 -11.88
CA ALA A 184 -23.81 15.97 -13.34
C ALA A 184 -24.66 14.95 -14.12
N GLY A 185 -25.35 14.02 -13.45
CA GLY A 185 -26.24 13.04 -14.09
C GLY A 185 -25.55 11.79 -14.65
N ALA A 186 -24.22 11.66 -14.48
CA ALA A 186 -23.48 10.48 -14.93
C ALA A 186 -23.79 9.26 -14.05
N LYS A 187 -24.26 8.17 -14.67
CA LYS A 187 -24.69 6.93 -14.00
C LYS A 187 -23.53 6.04 -13.56
N VAL A 188 -22.68 6.54 -12.67
CA VAL A 188 -21.53 5.80 -12.12
C VAL A 188 -21.91 4.94 -10.92
N ASP A 189 -21.25 3.79 -10.76
CA ASP A 189 -21.35 3.00 -9.53
C ASP A 189 -20.38 3.58 -8.50
N LYS A 190 -20.92 4.39 -7.58
CA LYS A 190 -20.14 4.97 -6.49
C LYS A 190 -19.58 3.93 -5.53
N HIS A 191 -20.26 2.79 -5.33
CA HIS A 191 -19.84 1.80 -4.35
C HIS A 191 -18.55 1.11 -4.78
N ILE A 192 -18.39 0.83 -6.08
CA ILE A 192 -17.14 0.27 -6.63
C ILE A 192 -15.95 1.22 -6.36
N ILE A 193 -16.10 2.52 -6.66
CA ILE A 193 -15.00 3.49 -6.50
C ILE A 193 -14.71 3.75 -5.02
N LEU A 194 -15.73 3.95 -4.20
CA LEU A 194 -15.58 4.15 -2.75
C LEU A 194 -14.91 2.94 -2.08
N ASN A 195 -15.33 1.71 -2.41
CA ASN A 195 -14.73 0.49 -1.86
C ASN A 195 -13.24 0.39 -2.23
N GLN A 196 -12.86 0.74 -3.46
CA GLN A 196 -11.45 0.79 -3.88
C GLN A 196 -10.65 1.82 -3.05
N ILE A 197 -11.18 3.03 -2.87
CA ILE A 197 -10.53 4.11 -2.11
C ILE A 197 -10.36 3.73 -0.63
N TYR A 198 -11.40 3.18 0.01
CA TYR A 198 -11.33 2.76 1.42
C TYR A 198 -10.41 1.54 1.63
N ARG A 199 -10.33 0.63 0.66
CA ARG A 199 -9.52 -0.59 0.75
C ARG A 199 -8.04 -0.36 0.47
N TYR A 200 -7.70 0.44 -0.54
CA TYR A 200 -6.32 0.57 -1.06
C TYR A 200 -5.71 1.97 -0.90
N GLY A 201 -6.45 2.91 -0.29
CA GLY A 201 -6.11 4.33 -0.32
C GLY A 201 -6.35 4.96 -1.70
N ALA A 202 -6.22 6.28 -1.76
CA ALA A 202 -6.47 7.05 -2.98
C ALA A 202 -5.53 6.66 -4.12
N ILE A 203 -4.25 6.44 -3.81
CA ILE A 203 -3.21 6.06 -4.79
C ILE A 203 -3.44 4.62 -5.30
N GLY A 204 -3.71 3.68 -4.40
CA GLY A 204 -3.97 2.28 -4.76
C GLY A 204 -5.23 2.12 -5.62
N ALA A 205 -6.30 2.84 -5.28
CA ALA A 205 -7.53 2.88 -6.07
C ALA A 205 -7.30 3.48 -7.48
N ALA A 206 -6.65 4.64 -7.57
CA ALA A 206 -6.36 5.27 -8.86
C ALA A 206 -5.45 4.40 -9.74
N ASN A 207 -4.41 3.79 -9.15
CA ASN A 207 -3.52 2.85 -9.85
C ASN A 207 -4.28 1.67 -10.48
N ARG A 208 -5.26 1.10 -9.78
CA ARG A 208 -6.07 -0.03 -10.26
C ARG A 208 -7.01 0.39 -11.38
N LEU A 209 -7.76 1.47 -11.17
CA LEU A 209 -8.71 2.00 -12.16
C LEU A 209 -8.02 2.46 -13.46
N ILE A 210 -6.74 2.88 -13.38
CA ILE A 210 -5.89 3.20 -14.54
C ILE A 210 -5.23 1.96 -15.18
N LYS A 211 -4.95 0.89 -14.43
CA LYS A 211 -4.37 -0.36 -14.97
C LYS A 211 -5.42 -1.31 -15.55
N GLU A 212 -6.53 -1.55 -14.87
CA GLU A 212 -7.54 -2.57 -15.21
C GLU A 212 -8.39 -2.22 -16.45
N GLY A 213 -8.38 -0.96 -16.88
CA GLY A 213 -9.19 -0.46 -18.01
C GLY A 213 -8.57 -0.60 -19.41
N THR A 214 -7.56 -1.46 -19.62
CA THR A 214 -6.96 -1.67 -20.96
C THR A 214 -7.83 -2.50 -21.91
N GLU A 215 -8.71 -3.36 -21.40
CA GLU A 215 -9.53 -4.26 -22.24
C GLU A 215 -10.94 -3.73 -22.51
N LYS A 216 -11.46 -2.85 -21.65
CA LYS A 216 -12.70 -2.08 -21.88
C LYS A 216 -12.56 -0.69 -21.28
N LEU A 217 -12.74 0.34 -22.11
CA LEU A 217 -12.97 1.72 -21.67
C LEU A 217 -14.11 1.70 -20.65
N HIS A 218 -13.79 1.99 -19.39
CA HIS A 218 -14.73 1.77 -18.29
C HIS A 218 -15.93 2.70 -18.39
N SER A 219 -17.12 2.17 -18.12
CA SER A 219 -18.36 2.92 -18.29
C SER A 219 -18.39 4.24 -17.51
N GLY A 220 -17.68 4.35 -16.38
CA GLY A 220 -17.60 5.61 -15.62
C GLY A 220 -16.82 6.71 -16.34
N PHE A 221 -15.70 6.36 -16.99
CA PHE A 221 -14.88 7.31 -17.76
C PHE A 221 -15.65 7.81 -18.99
N ILE A 222 -16.31 6.91 -19.72
CA ILE A 222 -17.20 7.26 -20.84
C ILE A 222 -18.40 8.09 -20.39
N LYS A 223 -19.10 7.70 -19.31
CA LYS A 223 -20.24 8.48 -18.79
C LYS A 223 -19.85 9.90 -18.34
N LEU A 224 -18.60 10.11 -17.90
CA LEU A 224 -18.07 11.44 -17.58
C LEU A 224 -17.76 12.26 -18.84
N TYR A 225 -17.33 11.61 -19.93
CA TYR A 225 -17.24 12.23 -21.25
C TYR A 225 -18.62 12.62 -21.79
N ASP A 226 -19.60 11.72 -21.72
CA ASP A 226 -20.96 11.94 -22.21
C ASP A 226 -21.67 13.14 -21.56
N VAL A 227 -21.34 13.47 -20.29
CA VAL A 227 -21.85 14.65 -19.57
C VAL A 227 -20.89 15.84 -19.58
N ASN A 228 -19.84 15.81 -20.42
CA ASN A 228 -18.82 16.84 -20.55
C ASN A 228 -18.12 17.23 -19.23
N ARG A 229 -17.82 16.24 -18.39
CA ARG A 229 -17.12 16.39 -17.09
C ARG A 229 -15.84 15.56 -17.00
N LEU A 230 -15.02 15.59 -18.06
CA LEU A 230 -13.69 14.96 -18.04
C LEU A 230 -12.79 15.48 -16.91
N ASP A 231 -13.04 16.69 -16.39
CA ASP A 231 -12.34 17.29 -15.24
C ASP A 231 -12.52 16.49 -13.93
N LEU A 232 -13.60 15.71 -13.80
CA LEU A 232 -13.88 14.85 -12.64
C LEU A 232 -13.27 13.45 -12.74
N THR A 233 -12.71 13.09 -13.91
CA THR A 233 -12.11 11.76 -14.09
C THR A 233 -10.87 11.59 -13.22
N ILE A 234 -10.59 10.36 -12.81
CA ILE A 234 -9.39 10.03 -12.05
C ILE A 234 -8.14 10.41 -12.85
N GLU A 235 -8.16 10.17 -14.16
CA GLU A 235 -7.13 10.57 -15.11
C GLU A 235 -6.81 12.07 -15.01
N SER A 236 -7.83 12.95 -15.11
CA SER A 236 -7.64 14.41 -14.99
C SER A 236 -7.18 14.83 -13.59
N ILE A 237 -7.69 14.19 -12.54
CA ILE A 237 -7.33 14.50 -11.15
C ILE A 237 -5.85 14.18 -10.91
N ILE A 238 -5.39 12.96 -11.20
CA ILE A 238 -4.00 12.56 -10.88
C ILE A 238 -2.95 13.30 -11.72
N LEU A 239 -3.33 13.87 -12.86
CA LEU A 239 -2.46 14.66 -13.73
C LEU A 239 -2.26 16.11 -13.25
N LYS A 240 -3.02 16.57 -12.24
CA LYS A 240 -2.77 17.86 -11.58
C LYS A 240 -1.39 17.88 -10.96
N GLU A 241 -0.68 19.00 -11.13
CA GLU A 241 0.75 19.13 -10.79
C GLU A 241 1.09 18.63 -9.37
N LYS A 242 0.30 19.03 -8.36
CA LYS A 242 0.49 18.63 -6.95
C LYS A 242 0.37 17.11 -6.70
N TYR A 243 -0.36 16.36 -7.53
CA TYR A 243 -0.57 14.92 -7.33
C TYR A 243 0.37 14.03 -8.15
N ARG A 244 1.07 14.57 -9.15
CA ARG A 244 1.98 13.77 -10.01
C ARG A 244 3.04 13.01 -9.21
N ILE A 245 3.50 13.59 -8.11
CA ILE A 245 4.49 12.99 -7.19
C ILE A 245 4.00 11.69 -6.52
N LEU A 246 2.69 11.44 -6.48
CA LEU A 246 2.07 10.26 -5.87
C LEU A 246 2.06 9.03 -6.81
N PHE A 247 2.46 9.20 -8.08
CA PHE A 247 2.27 8.21 -9.14
C PHE A 247 3.53 7.95 -9.96
N SER A 248 3.75 6.69 -10.33
CA SER A 248 4.79 6.30 -11.29
C SER A 248 4.53 6.88 -12.68
N HIS A 249 5.59 7.16 -13.45
CA HIS A 249 5.50 7.69 -14.81
C HIS A 249 4.54 6.88 -15.73
N ASP A 250 4.61 5.53 -15.69
CA ASP A 250 3.71 4.61 -16.43
C ASP A 250 2.21 4.87 -16.18
N ILE A 251 1.83 5.25 -14.96
CA ILE A 251 0.45 5.53 -14.59
C ILE A 251 0.01 6.90 -15.12
N LEU A 252 0.86 7.91 -14.99
CA LEU A 252 0.60 9.26 -15.50
C LEU A 252 0.50 9.26 -17.03
N GLU A 253 1.40 8.53 -17.70
CA GLU A 253 1.37 8.36 -19.16
C GLU A 253 0.07 7.68 -19.62
N LYS A 254 -0.35 6.59 -18.96
CA LYS A 254 -1.61 5.90 -19.26
C LYS A 254 -2.83 6.79 -19.02
N ALA A 255 -2.84 7.61 -17.98
CA ALA A 255 -3.91 8.58 -17.74
C ALA A 255 -3.99 9.62 -18.87
N GLN A 256 -2.85 10.16 -19.29
CA GLN A 256 -2.77 11.12 -20.39
C GLN A 256 -3.26 10.50 -21.71
N GLN A 257 -2.75 9.32 -22.08
CA GLN A 257 -3.14 8.57 -23.28
C GLN A 257 -4.66 8.26 -23.32
N ARG A 258 -5.30 8.01 -22.16
CA ARG A 258 -6.76 7.80 -22.08
C ARG A 258 -7.55 9.08 -22.38
N LEU A 259 -7.13 10.23 -21.84
CA LEU A 259 -7.80 11.50 -22.08
C LEU A 259 -7.69 11.93 -23.55
N ASP A 260 -6.54 11.73 -24.17
CA ASP A 260 -6.32 12.17 -25.55
C ASP A 260 -7.07 11.29 -26.58
N LYS A 261 -7.27 10.00 -26.26
CA LYS A 261 -8.15 9.08 -27.04
C LYS A 261 -9.63 9.48 -27.10
N LEU A 262 -10.11 10.38 -26.23
CA LEU A 262 -11.48 10.90 -26.26
C LEU A 262 -11.59 12.31 -26.88
N LYS A 263 -10.46 12.95 -27.19
CA LYS A 263 -10.39 14.23 -27.90
C LYS A 263 -10.16 14.07 -29.41
N THR A 264 -10.03 12.83 -29.87
CA THR A 264 -9.77 12.43 -31.26
C THR A 264 -11.02 11.81 -31.86
#